data_AF-A0A937S2K5-F1
#
_entry.id   AF-A0A937S2K5-F1
#
_cell.length_a   1.000
_cell.length_b   1.000
_cell.length_c   1.000
_cell.angle_alpha   90.00
_cell.angle_beta   90.00
_cell.angle_gamma   90.00
#
_symmetry.space_group_name_H-M   'P 1'
#
loop_
_entity.id
_entity.type
_entity.pdbx_description
1 polymer ?
#
loop_
_entity_poly.entity_id
_entity_poly.type
_entity_poly.pdbx_seq_one_letter_code
_entity_poly.pdbx_strand_id
1 'polypeptide(L)' 'MLKPLQNWLDRWKIQDRLTATLICWLIPAICPFAREIKLFGRTIASIPPLCKLNPLYDQLMGLRFRASTFLES' A
#
# COMPACT_ATOMS: atom_id res chain seq x y z
N MET A 1 0.89 -15.67 12.82
CA MET A 1 0.85 -16.89 11.98
C MET A 1 0.92 -16.62 10.46
N LEU A 2 1.50 -15.50 9.97
CA LEU A 2 1.68 -15.26 8.52
C LEU A 2 3.13 -14.95 8.09
N LYS A 3 4.12 -15.19 8.96
CA LYS A 3 5.55 -14.93 8.68
C LYS A 3 6.07 -15.51 7.37
N PRO A 4 5.74 -16.76 6.94
CA PRO A 4 6.26 -17.27 5.68
C PRO A 4 5.71 -16.52 4.46
N LEU A 5 4.44 -16.10 4.50
CA LEU A 5 3.81 -15.33 3.42
C LEU A 5 4.37 -13.90 3.34
N GLN A 6 4.57 -13.26 4.51
CA GLN A 6 5.24 -11.96 4.61
C GLN A 6 6.63 -12.01 3.95
N ASN A 7 7.45 -12.99 4.34
CA ASN A 7 8.80 -13.16 3.79
C ASN A 7 8.83 -13.52 2.30
N TRP A 8 7.78 -14.18 1.80
CA TRP A 8 7.64 -14.47 0.37
C TRP A 8 7.34 -13.19 -0.42
N LEU A 9 6.40 -12.37 0.05
CA LEU A 9 6.09 -11.05 -0.54
C LEU A 9 7.30 -10.11 -0.51
N ASP A 10 8.06 -10.11 0.59
CA ASP A 10 9.26 -9.28 0.74
C ASP A 10 10.38 -9.72 -0.21
N ARG A 11 10.47 -11.01 -0.54
CA ARG A 11 11.47 -11.51 -1.50
C ARG A 11 11.01 -11.48 -2.95
N TRP A 12 9.74 -11.17 -3.20
CA TRP A 12 9.19 -11.16 -4.55
C TRP A 12 9.80 -10.02 -5.37
N LYS A 13 10.39 -10.37 -6.52
CA LYS A 13 11.03 -9.42 -7.43
C LYS A 13 10.12 -9.16 -8.62
N ILE A 14 9.98 -7.89 -8.96
CA ILE A 14 9.21 -7.43 -10.12
C ILE A 14 10.12 -7.58 -11.34
N GLN A 15 9.66 -8.36 -12.32
CA GLN A 15 10.45 -8.73 -13.50
C GLN A 15 9.89 -8.12 -14.79
N ASP A 16 8.68 -7.58 -14.76
CA ASP A 16 7.99 -7.09 -15.94
C ASP A 16 7.22 -5.80 -15.67
N ARG A 17 7.15 -4.95 -16.71
CA ARG A 17 6.58 -3.60 -16.64
C ARG A 17 5.06 -3.63 -16.46
N LEU A 18 4.39 -4.67 -16.97
CA LEU A 18 2.94 -4.83 -16.83
C LEU A 18 2.56 -5.10 -15.38
N THR A 19 3.22 -6.06 -14.72
CA THR A 19 3.06 -6.37 -13.30
C THR A 19 3.36 -5.17 -12.44
N ALA A 20 4.45 -4.43 -12.71
CA ALA A 20 4.76 -3.22 -11.97
C ALA A 20 3.63 -2.16 -12.07
N THR A 21 3.08 -1.97 -13.28
CA THR A 21 1.96 -1.05 -13.51
C THR A 21 0.69 -1.52 -12.81
N LEU A 22 0.38 -2.82 -12.87
CA LEU A 22 -0.77 -3.41 -12.17
C LEU A 22 -0.66 -3.26 -10.66
N ILE A 23 0.52 -3.45 -10.08
CA ILE A 23 0.77 -3.25 -8.64
C ILE A 23 0.52 -1.80 -8.25
N CYS A 24 1.08 -0.84 -9.01
CA CYS A 24 0.91 0.58 -8.76
C CYS A 24 -0.54 1.06 -8.95
N TRP A 25 -1.30 0.39 -9.80
CA TRP A 25 -2.73 0.64 -10.00
C TRP A 25 -3.59 0.02 -8.90
N LEU A 26 -3.28 -1.21 -8.49
CA LEU A 26 -4.04 -1.97 -7.50
C LEU A 26 -3.84 -1.45 -6.07
N ILE A 27 -2.60 -1.10 -5.72
CA ILE A 27 -2.23 -0.69 -4.35
C ILE A 27 -2.05 0.83 -4.36
N PRO A 28 -2.97 1.65 -3.86
CA PRO A 28 -2.84 3.11 -3.90
C PRO A 28 -1.69 3.64 -3.01
N ALA A 29 -1.09 4.78 -3.39
CA ALA A 29 -0.06 5.47 -2.57
C ALA A 29 -0.63 6.11 -1.30
N ILE A 30 -1.91 6.48 -1.35
CA ILE A 30 -2.61 7.10 -0.23
C ILE A 30 -3.45 6.02 0.40
N CYS A 31 -3.38 5.88 1.72
CA CYS A 31 -4.29 4.98 2.40
C CYS A 31 -5.73 5.49 2.26
N PRO A 32 -6.62 4.74 1.60
CA PRO A 32 -8.00 5.19 1.35
C PRO A 32 -8.82 5.30 2.64
N PHE A 33 -8.37 4.61 3.70
CA PHE A 33 -9.05 4.59 4.99
C PHE A 33 -8.66 5.76 5.89
N ALA A 34 -7.47 6.34 5.71
CA ALA A 34 -7.07 7.52 6.48
C ALA A 34 -7.73 8.75 5.85
N ARG A 35 -8.88 9.16 6.39
CA ARG A 35 -9.60 10.33 5.89
C ARG A 35 -10.13 11.18 7.04
N GLU A 36 -9.92 12.48 6.94
CA GLU A 36 -10.54 13.47 7.81
C GLU A 36 -11.91 13.86 7.25
N ILE A 37 -12.95 13.74 8.06
CA ILE A 37 -14.30 14.22 7.76
C ILE A 37 -14.39 15.65 8.30
N LYS A 38 -14.35 16.64 7.40
CA LYS A 38 -14.49 18.06 7.73
C LYS A 38 -15.91 18.54 7.43
N LEU A 39 -16.55 19.20 8.40
CA LEU A 39 -17.82 19.90 8.22
C LEU A 39 -17.61 21.37 8.64
N PHE A 40 -18.07 22.32 7.83
CA PHE A 40 -17.90 23.75 8.08
C PHE A 40 -16.43 24.18 8.37
N GLY A 41 -15.46 23.52 7.74
CA GLY A 41 -14.03 23.80 7.93
C GLY A 41 -13.41 23.24 9.23
N ARG A 42 -14.18 22.50 10.04
CA ARG A 42 -13.69 21.83 11.26
C ARG A 42 -13.71 20.32 11.09
N THR A 43 -12.65 19.63 11.51
CA THR A 43 -12.58 18.15 11.49
C THR A 43 -13.50 17.59 12.57
N ILE A 44 -14.56 16.87 12.16
CA ILE A 44 -15.54 16.26 13.08
C ILE A 44 -15.15 14.83 13.45
N ALA A 45 -14.60 14.10 12.49
CA ALA A 45 -14.12 12.74 12.72
C ALA A 45 -12.89 12.47 11.87
N SER A 46 -11.93 11.74 12.42
CA SER A 46 -10.79 11.22 11.68
C SER A 46 -10.92 9.70 11.65
N ILE A 47 -11.04 9.13 10.44
CA ILE A 47 -11.00 7.69 10.29
C ILE A 47 -9.53 7.30 10.45
N PRO A 48 -9.18 6.49 11.46
CA PRO A 48 -7.80 6.12 11.71
C PRO A 48 -7.25 5.35 10.50
N PRO A 49 -5.91 5.29 10.35
CA PRO A 49 -5.29 4.46 9.32
C PRO A 49 -5.51 2.97 9.63
N LEU A 50 -6.70 2.46 9.27
CA LEU A 50 -7.07 1.04 9.36
C LEU A 50 -6.17 0.17 8.47
N CYS A 51 -5.43 0.81 7.56
CA CYS A 51 -4.39 0.23 6.73
C CYS A 51 -3.38 -0.62 7.53
N LYS A 52 -3.02 -0.25 8.78
CA LYS A 52 -2.11 -1.04 9.62
C LYS A 52 -2.74 -2.28 10.29
N LEU A 53 -4.06 -2.46 10.23
CA LEU A 53 -4.71 -3.68 10.73
C LEU A 53 -4.47 -4.88 9.81
N ASN A 54 -4.13 -4.63 8.53
CA ASN A 54 -3.77 -5.70 7.62
C ASN A 54 -2.34 -6.18 7.94
N PRO A 55 -2.15 -7.46 8.35
CA PRO A 55 -0.84 -8.01 8.71
C PRO A 55 0.15 -8.11 7.53
N LEU A 56 -0.27 -7.76 6.31
CA LEU A 56 0.55 -7.72 5.09
C LEU A 56 0.75 -6.28 4.56
N TYR A 57 0.29 -5.26 5.29
CA TYR A 57 0.30 -3.88 4.80
C TYR A 57 1.70 -3.37 4.46
N ASP A 58 2.66 -3.56 5.36
CA ASP A 58 4.03 -3.07 5.17
C ASP A 58 4.69 -3.74 3.95
N GLN A 59 4.41 -5.03 3.74
CA GLN A 59 4.88 -5.80 2.59
C GLN A 59 4.26 -5.30 1.27
N LEU A 60 2.96 -4.99 1.27
CA LEU A 60 2.25 -4.44 0.11
C LEU A 60 2.74 -3.03 -0.24
N MET A 61 3.00 -2.19 0.76
CA MET A 61 3.60 -0.86 0.54
C MET A 61 5.04 -0.98 0.02
N GLY A 62 5.85 -1.88 0.59
CA GLY A 62 7.19 -2.17 0.09
C GLY A 62 7.20 -2.75 -1.31
N LEU A 63 6.18 -3.54 -1.68
CA LEU A 63 5.99 -4.03 -3.03
C LEU A 63 5.61 -2.91 -4.01
N ARG A 64 4.68 -2.02 -3.63
CA ARG A 64 4.34 -0.83 -4.43
C ARG A 64 5.57 0.05 -4.65
N PHE A 65 6.36 0.30 -3.61
CA PHE A 65 7.57 1.11 -3.73
C PHE A 65 8.53 0.51 -4.78
N ARG A 66 8.82 -0.79 -4.67
CA ARG A 66 9.64 -1.50 -5.66
C ARG A 66 9.05 -1.45 -7.08
N ALA A 67 7.73 -1.49 -7.20
CA ALA A 67 7.05 -1.38 -8.49
C ALA A 67 7.20 0.01 -9.10
N SER A 68 7.06 1.07 -8.29
CA SER A 68 7.29 2.45 -8.73
C SER A 68 8.74 2.62 -9.20
N THR A 69 9.71 2.18 -8.38
CA THR A 69 11.14 2.27 -8.74
C THR A 69 11.46 1.49 -10.02
N PHE A 70 10.83 0.33 -10.25
CA PHE A 70 11.01 -0.44 -11.48
C PHE A 70 10.41 0.26 -12.72
N LEU A 71 9.32 1.01 -12.58
CA LEU A 71 8.72 1.77 -13.68
C LEU A 71 9.47 3.08 -13.99
N GLU A 72 10.11 3.64 -12.98
CA GLU A 72 10.91 4.88 -13.05
C GLU A 72 12.32 4.64 -13.60
N SER A 73 12.82 3.40 -13.57
CA SER A 73 14.12 2.97 -14.13
C SER A 73 14.01 2.52 -15.58
#